data_AF-A0A0C6FMV4-F1
#
_entry.id   AF-A0A0C6FMV4-F1
#
_cell.length_a   1.000
_cell.length_b   1.000
_cell.length_c   1.000
_cell.angle_alpha   90.00
_cell.angle_beta   90.00
_cell.angle_gamma   90.00
#
_symmetry.space_group_name_H-M   'P 1'
#
loop_
_entity.id
_entity.type
_entity.pdbx_description
1 polymer ?
#
loop_
_entity_poly.entity_id
_entity_poly.type
_entity_poly.pdbx_seq_one_letter_code
_entity_poly.pdbx_strand_id
1 'polypeptide(L)'
;MTERLIFKGDEIVGIAERVAQRLGTTPSEAVIGLLREAEVRPAAPAAPLTPAQTSDYDALRRLTKATAPHRRPGATSNHSDLYAEDGLAA
;
A
#
# COMPACT_ATOMS: atom_id res chain seq x y z
N MET A 1 33.85 -9.82 8.85
CA MET A 1 32.85 -10.21 9.86
C MET A 1 31.48 -9.87 9.30
N THR A 2 30.52 -10.78 9.35
CA THR A 2 29.15 -10.51 8.88
C THR A 2 28.35 -9.98 10.08
N GLU A 3 28.07 -8.68 10.10
CA GLU A 3 27.19 -8.11 11.12
C GLU A 3 25.76 -8.61 10.92
N ARG A 4 25.15 -9.13 11.98
CA ARG A 4 23.77 -9.62 11.96
C ARG A 4 22.86 -8.50 12.47
N LEU A 5 21.98 -8.01 11.61
CA LEU A 5 20.95 -7.05 11.99
C LEU A 5 19.86 -7.78 12.79
N ILE A 6 19.62 -7.33 14.03
CA ILE A 6 18.59 -7.89 14.91
C ILE A 6 17.49 -6.86 15.08
N PHE A 7 16.29 -7.16 14.59
CA PHE A 7 15.10 -6.37 14.85
C PHE A 7 14.55 -6.68 16.23
N LYS A 8 14.31 -5.66 17.05
CA LYS A 8 13.70 -5.78 18.38
C LYS A 8 12.47 -4.89 18.43
N GLY A 9 11.35 -5.45 18.88
CA GLY A 9 10.08 -4.75 19.03
C GLY A 9 8.91 -5.55 18.49
N ASP A 10 7.89 -5.73 19.31
CA ASP A 10 6.70 -6.54 19.00
C ASP A 10 5.96 -6.01 17.76
N GLU A 11 5.99 -4.69 17.54
CA GLU A 11 5.42 -4.07 16.35
C GLU A 11 6.11 -4.52 15.06
N ILE A 12 7.45 -4.51 15.02
CA ILE A 12 8.22 -4.88 13.84
C ILE A 12 8.06 -6.36 13.54
N VAL A 13 8.08 -7.19 14.58
CA VAL A 13 7.84 -8.65 14.46
C VAL A 13 6.43 -8.89 13.91
N GLY A 14 5.42 -8.24 14.48
CA GLY A 14 4.04 -8.38 14.02
C GLY A 14 3.82 -7.89 12.59
N ILE A 15 4.54 -6.84 12.14
CA ILE A 15 4.50 -6.41 10.73
C ILE A 15 5.12 -7.49 9.84
N ALA A 16 6.30 -8.00 10.18
CA ALA A 16 6.99 -9.03 9.40
C ALA A 16 6.14 -10.30 9.25
N GLU A 17 5.47 -10.72 10.32
CA GLU A 17 4.55 -11.87 10.31
C GLU A 17 3.35 -11.64 9.38
N ARG A 18 2.69 -10.48 9.45
CA ARG A 18 1.55 -10.17 8.58
C ARG A 18 1.95 -10.11 7.11
N VAL A 19 3.12 -9.55 6.82
CA VAL A 19 3.66 -9.50 5.45
C VAL A 19 3.97 -10.90 4.94
N ALA A 20 4.64 -11.72 5.76
CA ALA A 20 4.96 -13.09 5.43
C ALA A 20 3.71 -13.95 5.17
N GLN A 21 2.67 -13.78 6.00
CA GLN A 21 1.40 -14.47 5.82
C GLN A 21 0.73 -14.11 4.48
N ARG A 22 0.74 -12.83 4.09
CA ARG A 22 0.20 -12.37 2.80
C ARG A 22 0.97 -12.92 1.60
N LEU A 23 2.28 -13.09 1.76
CA LEU A 23 3.18 -13.56 0.71
C LEU A 23 3.38 -15.08 0.70
N GLY A 24 2.79 -15.82 1.67
CA GLY A 24 2.95 -17.27 1.79
C GLY A 24 4.39 -17.72 2.06
N THR A 25 5.16 -16.92 2.79
CA THR A 25 6.61 -17.12 3.04
C THR A 25 6.93 -16.99 4.52
N THR A 26 8.20 -17.09 4.91
CA THR A 26 8.64 -16.85 6.30
C THR A 26 8.89 -15.36 6.57
N PRO A 27 8.78 -14.87 7.83
CA PRO A 27 9.08 -13.47 8.17
C PRO A 27 10.46 -13.01 7.72
N SER A 28 11.48 -13.88 7.82
CA SER A 28 12.83 -13.56 7.38
C SER A 28 12.94 -13.42 5.85
N GLU A 29 12.33 -14.33 5.10
CA GLU A 29 12.33 -14.28 3.63
C GLU A 29 11.56 -13.06 3.12
N ALA A 30 10.42 -12.73 3.73
CA ALA A 30 9.64 -11.54 3.42
C ALA A 30 10.48 -10.26 3.60
N VAL A 31 11.19 -10.14 4.73
CA VAL A 31 12.05 -8.98 5.01
C VAL A 31 13.22 -8.90 4.02
N ILE A 32 13.87 -10.03 3.71
CA ILE A 32 14.95 -10.07 2.72
C ILE A 32 14.44 -9.64 1.34
N GLY A 33 13.26 -10.14 0.93
CA GLY A 33 12.62 -9.76 -0.33
C GLY A 33 12.34 -8.25 -0.41
N LEU A 34 11.78 -7.68 0.65
CA LEU A 34 11.51 -6.24 0.72
C LEU A 34 12.78 -5.39 0.72
N LEU A 35 13.84 -5.81 1.42
CA LEU A 35 15.11 -5.09 1.42
C LEU A 35 15.76 -5.10 0.02
N ARG A 36 15.68 -6.23 -0.69
CA ARG A 36 16.14 -6.32 -2.09
C ARG A 36 15.30 -5.46 -3.02
N GLU A 37 13.98 -5.42 -2.83
CA GLU A 37 13.13 -4.53 -3.62
C GLU A 37 13.47 -3.06 -3.35
N ALA A 38 13.71 -2.67 -2.10
CA ALA A 38 14.10 -1.32 -1.73
C ALA A 38 15.49 -0.92 -2.27
N GLU A 39 16.40 -1.89 -2.42
CA GLU A 39 17.71 -1.69 -3.05
C GLU A 39 17.58 -1.44 -4.56
N VAL A 40 16.74 -2.22 -5.25
CA VAL A 40 16.54 -2.13 -6.71
C VAL A 40 15.64 -0.96 -7.09
N ARG A 41 14.61 -0.69 -6.28
CA ARG A 41 13.71 0.44 -6.39
C ARG A 41 13.99 1.37 -5.22
N PRO A 42 15.09 2.15 -5.27
CA PRO A 42 15.26 3.23 -4.32
C PRO A 42 13.97 4.05 -4.37
N ALA A 43 13.40 4.35 -3.20
CA ALA A 43 12.22 5.20 -3.12
C ALA A 43 12.56 6.46 -3.93
N ALA A 44 12.01 6.57 -5.14
CA ALA A 44 12.12 7.80 -5.89
C ALA A 44 11.52 8.83 -4.95
N PRO A 45 12.28 9.86 -4.50
CA PRO A 45 11.67 10.92 -3.74
C PRO A 45 10.48 11.36 -4.59
N ALA A 46 9.26 11.22 -4.04
CA ALA A 46 8.05 11.55 -4.78
C ALA A 46 8.29 12.94 -5.32
N ALA A 47 8.48 13.05 -6.64
CA ALA A 47 8.92 14.30 -7.21
C ALA A 47 7.86 15.33 -6.79
N PRO A 48 8.27 16.48 -6.22
CA PRO A 48 7.30 17.49 -5.83
C PRO A 48 6.44 17.78 -7.05
N LEU A 49 5.11 17.75 -6.85
CA LEU A 49 4.18 18.00 -7.94
C LEU A 49 4.53 19.34 -8.57
N THR A 50 4.55 19.37 -9.90
CA THR A 50 4.62 20.64 -10.62
C THR A 50 3.42 21.52 -10.23
N PRO A 51 3.50 22.85 -10.42
CA PRO A 51 2.36 23.74 -10.16
C PRO A 51 1.08 23.32 -10.88
N ALA A 52 1.19 22.82 -12.12
CA ALA A 52 0.06 22.30 -12.88
C ALA A 52 -0.55 21.05 -12.23
N GLN A 53 0.27 20.06 -11.86
CA GLN A 53 -0.19 18.86 -11.18
C GLN A 53 -0.80 19.15 -9.80
N THR A 54 -0.28 20.14 -9.09
CA THR A 54 -0.85 20.59 -7.83
C THR A 54 -2.23 21.20 -8.05
N SER A 55 -2.39 22.02 -9.09
CA SER A 55 -3.68 22.61 -9.47
C SER A 55 -4.71 21.54 -9.81
N ASP A 56 -4.32 20.54 -10.61
CA ASP A 56 -5.18 19.42 -11.00
C ASP A 56 -5.57 18.58 -9.78
N TYR A 57 -4.61 18.27 -8.91
CA TYR A 57 -4.86 17.55 -7.66
C TYR A 57 -5.85 18.32 -6.76
N ASP A 58 -5.67 19.63 -6.60
CA ASP A 58 -6.55 20.45 -5.77
C ASP A 58 -7.94 20.61 -6.39
N ALA A 59 -8.06 20.62 -7.72
CA ALA A 59 -9.34 20.60 -8.42
C ALA A 59 -10.09 19.28 -8.15
N LEU A 60 -9.42 18.14 -8.35
CA LEU A 60 -9.99 16.81 -8.08
C LEU A 60 -10.38 16.65 -6.61
N ARG A 61 -9.52 17.09 -5.69
CA ARG A 61 -9.77 17.01 -4.24
C ARG A 61 -10.97 17.85 -3.83
N ARG A 62 -11.14 19.04 -4.41
CA ARG A 62 -12.33 19.88 -4.17
C ARG A 62 -13.59 19.22 -4.69
N LEU A 63 -13.55 18.65 -5.91
CA LEU A 63 -14.68 17.92 -6.48
C LEU A 63 -15.12 16.76 -5.58
N THR A 64 -14.18 15.90 -5.17
CA THR A 64 -14.48 14.75 -4.29
C THR A 64 -15.13 15.19 -2.99
N LYS A 65 -14.63 16.26 -2.35
CA LYS A 65 -15.22 16.82 -1.14
C LYS A 65 -16.63 17.36 -1.37
N ALA A 66 -16.85 18.07 -2.48
CA ALA A 66 -18.16 18.60 -2.84
C ALA A 66 -19.18 17.50 -3.12
N THR A 67 -18.74 16.35 -3.66
CA THR A 67 -19.62 15.21 -3.95
C THR A 67 -19.91 14.33 -2.73
N ALA A 68 -19.11 14.42 -1.66
CA ALA A 68 -19.24 13.55 -0.49
C ALA A 68 -20.64 13.57 0.17
N PRO A 69 -21.34 14.72 0.31
CA PRO A 69 -22.70 14.76 0.86
C PRO A 69 -23.75 14.06 0.00
N HIS A 70 -23.49 13.87 -1.30
CA HIS A 70 -24.41 13.25 -2.25
C HIS A 70 -24.22 11.74 -2.37
N ARG A 71 -23.30 11.15 -1.59
CA ARG A 71 -23.03 9.72 -1.59
C ARG A 71 -24.21 8.97 -1.01
N ARG A 72 -24.77 8.03 -1.78
CA ARG A 72 -25.90 7.19 -1.34
C ARG A 72 -25.47 6.32 -0.14
N PRO A 73 -26.37 6.05 0.83
CA PRO A 73 -26.13 5.05 1.86
C PRO A 73 -25.73 3.71 1.24
N GLY A 74 -24.65 3.09 1.73
CA GLY A 74 -24.12 1.83 1.19
C GLY A 74 -23.23 1.95 -0.05
N ALA A 75 -23.11 3.14 -0.67
CA ALA A 75 -22.12 3.34 -1.73
C ALA A 75 -20.70 3.25 -1.13
N THR A 76 -19.95 2.23 -1.52
CA THR A 76 -18.56 2.00 -1.10
C THR A 76 -17.70 1.71 -2.34
N SER A 77 -16.38 1.76 -2.20
CA SER A 77 -15.45 1.28 -3.24
C SER A 77 -15.25 -0.24 -3.18
N ASN A 78 -16.13 -0.95 -2.48
CA ASN A 78 -16.09 -2.41 -2.46
C ASN A 78 -16.66 -2.92 -3.79
N HIS A 79 -15.86 -3.71 -4.49
CA HIS A 79 -16.20 -4.33 -5.77
C HIS A 79 -16.21 -5.86 -5.63
N SER A 80 -16.32 -6.40 -4.41
CA SER A 80 -16.32 -7.84 -4.15
C SER A 80 -17.45 -8.58 -4.88
N ASP A 81 -18.52 -7.87 -5.25
CA ASP A 81 -19.61 -8.40 -6.07
C ASP A 81 -19.21 -8.68 -7.53
N LEU A 82 -18.14 -8.04 -8.02
CA LEU A 82 -17.63 -8.21 -9.38
C LEU A 82 -16.61 -9.36 -9.49
N TYR A 83 -16.17 -9.91 -8.36
CA TYR A 83 -15.11 -10.91 -8.32
C TYR A 83 -15.59 -12.16 -7.57
N ALA A 84 -15.29 -13.33 -8.12
CA ALA A 84 -15.43 -14.61 -7.43
C ALA A 84 -14.43 -14.69 -6.26
N GLU A 85 -14.60 -15.70 -5.41
CA GLU A 85 -13.76 -15.91 -4.20
C GLU A 85 -12.27 -16.14 -4.52
N ASP A 86 -11.95 -16.53 -5.76
CA ASP A 86 -10.58 -16.65 -6.27
C ASP A 86 -10.03 -15.33 -6.86
N GLY A 87 -10.81 -14.25 -6.81
CA GLY A 87 -10.44 -12.93 -7.31
C GLY A 87 -10.59 -12.76 -8.83
N LEU A 88 -11.11 -13.76 -9.54
CA LEU A 88 -11.42 -13.64 -10.97
C LEU A 88 -12.77 -12.96 -11.18
N ALA A 89 -12.98 -12.33 -12.34
CA ALA A 89 -14.29 -11.77 -12.66
C ALA A 89 -15.36 -12.87 -12.63
N ALA A 90 -16.44 -12.64 -11.89
CA ALA A 90 -17.56 -13.57 -11.73
C ALA A 90 -18.40 -13.70 -13.02
#